data_AF-A0A8C5QPK0-F1
#
_entry.id   AF-A0A8C5QPK0-F1
#
_cell.length_a   1.000
_cell.length_b   1.000
_cell.length_c   1.000
_cell.angle_alpha   90.00
_cell.angle_beta   90.00
_cell.angle_gamma   90.00
#
_symmetry.space_group_name_H-M   'P 1'
#
loop_
_entity.id
_entity.type
_entity.pdbx_description
1 polymer ?
#
loop_
_entity_poly.entity_id
_entity_poly.type
_entity_poly.pdbx_seq_one_letter_code
_entity_poly.pdbx_strand_id
1 'polypeptide(L)'
;MIPIPLVVVVLGGWCAIYLADTVLMSSKSLKKSYEDWLTGQGLTVSPFHVRWQTTLFNRLFYKWGRWKPRFLYIWFSFGMLFGVAAMFGSMILLGRTLAQTLNQMMSESPASQNDRILQVVVPGVNLPISQLTYFFLAIFISGVIHEIGHGVAAVRETVRFNGFGMFIFVVYPGAFVDLLTSHLQMVSPVQQLRIFCAGVWHNFILGVAGILVLFSLPALLFPFYYTGVGALITEVVEDSPASGQRGLFVRDIVTQIQDCSVMNVEDWHTCLADITKKPQIGYCLSSATLQHLHFPSRVYRRLDGSIECCSNNSLTDICFAYTSNAYNQMYACLPARKAIQTSPECRSNADCQKHAASSVCAIPSIENQTRLIRVKHPPEMEMLFIGYPMHLEYAVSLSSFIPRYNFLSIHLPVVIETFCKYVISLSGALAVINAVPCFALDGQWILNAFLEATLSSFILEKENRELLGFFILLAGSTLLTANVVLGLWMVTAR
;
A
#
# COMPACT_ATOMS: atom_id res chain seq x y z
N MET A 1 -15.38 5.00 -7.19
CA MET A 1 -16.20 6.22 -6.94
C MET A 1 -16.56 6.28 -5.47
N ILE A 2 -16.40 7.42 -4.80
CA ILE A 2 -16.85 7.58 -3.41
C ILE A 2 -18.39 7.51 -3.41
N PRO A 3 -19.00 6.61 -2.62
CA PRO A 3 -20.45 6.49 -2.60
C PRO A 3 -21.08 7.81 -2.12
N ILE A 4 -21.98 8.39 -2.92
CA ILE A 4 -22.75 9.60 -2.56
C ILE A 4 -23.35 9.52 -1.14
N PRO A 5 -23.90 8.37 -0.70
CA PRO A 5 -24.37 8.22 0.68
C PRO A 5 -23.31 8.55 1.74
N LEU A 6 -22.04 8.16 1.53
CA LEU A 6 -20.96 8.45 2.49
C LEU A 6 -20.69 9.95 2.58
N VAL A 7 -20.64 10.64 1.44
CA VAL A 7 -20.45 12.09 1.41
C VAL A 7 -21.59 12.81 2.12
N VAL A 8 -22.83 12.41 1.87
CA VAL A 8 -24.02 12.97 2.51
C VAL A 8 -23.99 12.72 4.03
N VAL A 9 -23.59 11.52 4.47
CA VAL A 9 -23.48 11.19 5.90
C VAL A 9 -22.38 12.02 6.57
N VAL A 10 -21.21 12.15 5.96
CA VAL A 10 -20.09 12.94 6.52
C VAL A 10 -20.46 14.42 6.60
N LEU A 11 -20.89 15.02 5.49
CA LEU A 11 -21.23 16.44 5.47
C LEU A 11 -22.46 16.74 6.33
N GLY A 12 -23.49 15.90 6.27
CA GLY A 12 -24.68 16.00 7.11
C GLY A 12 -24.36 15.89 8.60
N GLY A 13 -23.46 14.97 8.97
CA GLY A 13 -22.95 14.83 10.33
C GLY A 13 -22.23 16.09 10.83
N TRP A 14 -21.35 16.66 10.02
CA TRP A 14 -20.68 17.93 10.35
C TRP A 14 -21.64 19.10 10.48
N CYS A 15 -22.60 19.21 9.56
CA CYS A 15 -23.66 20.22 9.66
C CYS A 15 -24.47 20.05 10.95
N ALA A 16 -24.83 18.82 11.33
CA ALA A 16 -25.56 18.55 12.57
C ALA A 16 -24.74 18.94 13.81
N ILE A 17 -23.45 18.60 13.86
CA ILE A 17 -22.55 18.97 14.95
C ILE A 17 -22.44 20.50 15.08
N TYR A 18 -22.20 21.20 13.96
CA TYR A 18 -22.04 22.64 13.96
C TYR A 18 -23.34 23.38 14.30
N LEU A 19 -24.49 22.89 13.80
CA LEU A 19 -25.79 23.43 14.16
C LEU A 19 -26.08 23.22 15.64
N ALA A 20 -25.76 22.04 16.20
CA ALA A 20 -25.94 21.78 17.62
C ALA A 20 -25.07 22.73 18.48
N ASP A 21 -23.79 22.89 18.13
CA ASP A 21 -22.88 23.84 18.78
C ASP A 21 -23.42 25.28 18.73
N THR A 22 -23.87 25.73 17.54
CA THR A 22 -24.45 27.06 17.33
C THR A 22 -25.72 27.26 18.16
N VAL A 23 -26.61 26.26 18.20
CA VAL A 23 -27.85 26.31 18.99
C VAL A 23 -27.53 26.42 20.48
N LEU A 24 -26.60 25.61 20.98
CA LEU A 24 -26.18 25.65 22.39
C LEU A 24 -25.52 26.99 22.75
N MET A 25 -24.66 27.54 21.88
CA MET A 25 -24.04 28.85 22.06
C MET A 25 -25.02 30.02 21.96
N SER A 26 -26.12 29.86 21.21
CA SER A 26 -27.18 30.88 21.10
C SER A 26 -28.19 30.85 22.25
N SER A 27 -28.25 29.74 23.00
CA SER A 27 -29.24 29.55 24.07
C SER A 27 -28.94 30.43 25.29
N LYS A 28 -29.91 31.25 25.70
CA LYS A 28 -29.76 32.13 26.88
C LYS A 28 -29.54 31.37 28.18
N SER A 29 -30.10 30.17 28.31
CA SER A 29 -30.01 29.36 29.54
C SER A 29 -28.80 28.44 29.57
N LEU A 30 -28.40 27.88 28.43
CA LEU A 30 -27.37 26.84 28.35
C LEU A 30 -26.00 27.35 27.94
N LYS A 31 -25.90 28.53 27.31
CA LYS A 31 -24.63 29.06 26.78
C LYS A 31 -23.49 28.99 27.79
N LYS A 32 -23.67 29.56 28.98
CA LYS A 32 -22.60 29.63 29.98
C LYS A 32 -22.15 28.24 30.43
N SER A 33 -23.09 27.35 30.72
CA SER A 33 -22.76 25.97 31.11
C SER A 33 -22.07 25.19 29.99
N TYR A 34 -22.45 25.44 28.73
CA TYR A 34 -21.84 24.79 27.57
C TYR A 34 -20.44 25.34 27.27
N GLU A 35 -20.25 26.65 27.37
CA GLU A 35 -18.95 27.31 27.22
C GLU A 35 -17.97 26.88 28.32
N ASP A 36 -18.42 26.82 29.57
CA ASP A 36 -17.64 26.31 30.70
C ASP A 36 -17.31 24.82 30.51
N TRP A 37 -18.23 24.02 29.94
CA TRP A 37 -17.98 22.61 29.62
C TRP A 37 -16.97 22.44 28.49
N LEU A 38 -17.12 23.18 27.38
CA LEU A 38 -16.18 23.14 26.25
C LEU A 38 -14.77 23.54 26.70
N THR A 39 -14.64 24.65 27.41
CA THR A 39 -13.35 25.13 27.93
C THR A 39 -12.78 24.18 28.99
N GLY A 40 -13.61 23.63 29.87
CA GLY A 40 -13.21 22.63 30.86
C GLY A 40 -12.71 21.32 30.26
N GLN A 41 -13.24 20.92 29.10
CA GLN A 41 -12.79 19.75 28.34
C GLN A 41 -11.69 20.07 27.30
N GLY A 42 -11.35 21.35 27.10
CA GLY A 42 -10.39 21.80 26.09
C GLY A 42 -10.87 21.59 24.65
N LEU A 43 -12.19 21.64 24.42
CA LEU A 43 -12.81 21.43 23.11
C LEU A 43 -13.11 22.76 22.43
N THR A 44 -12.79 22.85 21.14
CA THR A 44 -13.21 23.95 20.27
C THR A 44 -13.83 23.41 19.00
N VAL A 45 -15.07 23.80 18.71
CA VAL A 45 -15.81 23.40 17.52
C VAL A 45 -15.81 24.55 16.51
N SER A 46 -15.57 24.23 15.25
CA SER A 46 -15.59 25.14 14.10
C SER A 46 -16.14 24.40 12.87
N PRO A 47 -16.56 25.10 11.81
CA PRO A 47 -17.11 24.44 10.62
C PRO A 47 -16.16 23.36 10.08
N PHE A 48 -16.64 22.12 10.00
CA PHE A 48 -15.89 20.93 9.56
C PHE A 48 -14.63 20.60 10.37
N HIS A 49 -14.51 21.14 11.59
CA HIS A 49 -13.29 21.02 12.38
C HIS A 49 -13.56 21.04 13.89
N VAL A 50 -13.18 19.95 14.56
CA VAL A 50 -13.19 19.86 16.03
C VAL A 50 -11.76 19.72 16.51
N ARG A 51 -11.37 20.51 17.51
CA ARG A 51 -10.09 20.39 18.20
C ARG A 51 -10.32 20.03 19.65
N TRP A 52 -9.40 19.24 20.19
CA TRP A 52 -9.31 18.88 21.59
C TRP A 52 -7.89 19.14 22.07
N GLN A 53 -7.74 19.86 23.18
CA GLN A 53 -6.44 20.17 23.78
C GLN A 53 -6.41 19.69 25.22
N THR A 54 -5.28 19.11 25.63
CA THR A 54 -5.08 18.62 26.99
C THR A 54 -3.68 18.95 27.51
N THR A 55 -3.60 19.20 28.81
CA THR A 55 -2.34 19.40 29.56
C THR A 55 -1.91 18.15 30.31
N LEU A 56 -2.69 17.06 30.25
CA LEU A 56 -2.45 15.82 30.99
C LEU A 56 -1.07 15.23 30.68
N PHE A 57 -0.64 15.31 29.42
CA PHE A 57 0.63 14.74 28.96
C PHE A 57 1.85 15.63 29.25
N ASN A 58 1.67 16.87 29.72
CA ASN A 58 2.77 17.83 29.90
C ASN A 58 3.89 17.25 30.78
N ARG A 59 3.54 16.58 31.88
CA ARG A 59 4.53 15.93 32.77
C ARG A 59 5.36 14.87 32.05
N LEU A 60 4.75 14.11 31.15
CA LEU A 60 5.46 13.11 30.34
C LEU A 60 6.39 13.79 29.34
N PHE A 61 5.94 14.83 28.64
CA PHE A 61 6.79 15.63 27.74
C PHE A 61 8.00 16.23 28.47
N TYR A 62 7.80 16.79 29.68
CA TYR A 62 8.91 17.29 30.49
C TYR A 62 9.88 16.18 30.91
N LYS A 63 9.37 14.97 31.23
CA LYS A 63 10.21 13.81 31.56
C LYS A 63 11.00 13.32 30.35
N TRP A 64 10.35 13.20 29.19
CA TRP A 64 10.97 12.76 27.95
C TRP A 64 11.99 13.78 27.43
N GLY A 65 11.67 15.07 27.39
CA GLY A 65 12.60 16.11 26.92
C GLY A 65 13.80 16.36 27.83
N ARG A 66 13.75 15.89 29.08
CA ARG A 66 14.89 15.92 30.03
C ARG A 66 15.58 14.56 30.17
N TRP A 67 15.11 13.53 29.46
CA TRP A 67 15.68 12.20 29.53
C TRP A 67 17.04 12.17 28.83
N LYS A 68 18.12 11.88 29.57
CA LYS A 68 19.50 11.77 29.05
C LYS A 68 19.84 12.90 28.05
N PRO A 69 20.02 14.15 28.52
CA PRO A 69 20.08 15.35 27.67
C PRO A 69 21.17 15.33 26.58
N ARG A 70 22.27 14.58 26.79
CA ARG A 70 23.31 14.37 25.78
C ARG A 70 22.81 13.52 24.60
N PHE A 71 22.07 12.44 24.89
CA PHE A 71 21.50 11.58 23.86
C PHE A 71 20.48 12.36 23.02
N LEU A 72 19.55 13.07 23.65
CA LEU A 72 18.55 13.87 22.93
C LEU A 72 19.20 14.96 22.09
N TYR A 73 20.25 15.62 22.59
CA TYR A 73 20.97 16.61 21.82
C TYR A 73 21.56 16.01 20.52
N ILE A 74 22.19 14.84 20.62
CA ILE A 74 22.74 14.13 19.44
C ILE A 74 21.60 13.70 18.51
N TRP A 75 20.53 13.12 19.06
CA TRP A 75 19.34 12.68 18.32
C TRP A 75 18.71 13.80 17.48
N PHE A 76 18.41 14.94 18.11
CA PHE A 76 17.83 16.10 17.41
C PHE A 76 18.83 16.84 16.53
N SER A 77 20.14 16.70 16.78
CA SER A 77 21.16 17.25 15.86
C SER A 77 21.25 16.44 14.57
N PHE A 78 21.13 15.11 14.62
CA PHE A 78 20.93 14.29 13.42
C PHE A 78 19.61 14.61 12.74
N GLY A 79 18.54 14.78 13.52
CA GLY A 79 17.24 15.19 12.99
C GLY A 79 17.27 16.53 12.26
N MET A 80 18.02 17.52 12.79
CA MET A 80 18.26 18.80 12.12
C MET A 80 18.99 18.63 10.79
N LEU A 81 20.09 17.86 10.76
CA LEU A 81 20.83 17.61 9.52
C LEU A 81 19.93 16.92 8.47
N PHE A 82 19.19 15.90 8.90
CA PHE A 82 18.24 15.18 8.06
C PHE A 82 17.12 16.10 7.57
N GLY A 83 16.51 16.92 8.43
CA GLY A 83 15.42 17.82 8.07
C GLY A 83 15.84 18.90 7.06
N VAL A 84 17.03 19.49 7.24
CA VAL A 84 17.59 20.42 6.24
C VAL A 84 17.87 19.71 4.92
N ALA A 85 18.45 18.51 4.93
CA ALA A 85 18.66 17.73 3.72
C ALA A 85 17.33 17.34 3.05
N ALA A 86 16.31 16.97 3.83
CA ALA A 86 14.98 16.63 3.38
C ALA A 86 14.25 17.84 2.78
N MET A 87 14.49 19.07 3.26
CA MET A 87 13.93 20.30 2.70
C MET A 87 14.41 20.52 1.26
N PHE A 88 15.70 20.33 0.99
CA PHE A 88 16.23 20.39 -0.38
C PHE A 88 15.80 19.18 -1.21
N GLY A 89 15.83 17.98 -0.61
CA GLY A 89 15.44 16.73 -1.25
C GLY A 89 13.97 16.72 -1.69
N SER A 90 13.07 17.27 -0.89
CA SER A 90 11.63 17.34 -1.18
C SER A 90 11.35 18.26 -2.38
N MET A 91 12.06 19.38 -2.50
CA MET A 91 11.98 20.27 -3.67
C MET A 91 12.44 19.57 -4.97
N ILE A 92 13.55 18.83 -4.91
CA ILE A 92 14.04 18.05 -6.05
C ILE A 92 13.03 16.95 -6.41
N LEU A 93 12.51 16.23 -5.40
CA LEU A 93 11.56 15.15 -5.59
C LEU A 93 10.26 15.66 -6.23
N LEU A 94 9.65 16.72 -5.70
CA LEU A 94 8.43 17.32 -6.25
C LEU A 94 8.65 17.92 -7.65
N GLY A 95 9.83 18.48 -7.92
CA GLY A 95 10.20 18.95 -9.25
C GLY A 95 10.26 17.81 -10.27
N ARG A 96 10.87 16.68 -9.89
CA ARG A 96 10.91 15.46 -10.73
C ARG A 96 9.52 14.87 -10.93
N THR A 97 8.71 14.76 -9.88
CA THR A 97 7.34 14.25 -9.97
C THR A 97 6.48 15.11 -10.89
N LEU A 98 6.60 16.44 -10.81
CA LEU A 98 5.91 17.36 -11.71
C LEU A 98 6.36 17.15 -13.16
N ALA A 99 7.67 17.10 -13.42
CA ALA A 99 8.20 16.88 -14.76
C ALA A 99 7.76 15.54 -15.37
N GLN A 100 7.80 14.46 -14.58
CA GLN A 100 7.30 13.14 -15.00
C GLN A 100 5.80 13.17 -15.33
N THR A 101 5.00 13.84 -14.49
CA THR A 101 3.56 13.97 -14.66
C THR A 101 3.22 14.75 -15.94
N LEU A 102 3.93 15.85 -16.20
CA LEU A 102 3.78 16.65 -17.43
C LEU A 102 4.18 15.86 -18.68
N ASN A 103 5.33 15.18 -18.64
CA ASN A 103 5.80 14.35 -19.77
C ASN A 103 4.81 13.23 -20.10
N GLN A 104 4.19 12.61 -19.10
CA GLN A 104 3.17 11.58 -19.30
C GLN A 104 1.87 12.11 -19.91
N MET A 105 1.51 13.37 -19.67
CA MET A 105 0.36 14.00 -20.35
C MET A 105 0.66 14.33 -21.81
N MET A 106 1.94 14.54 -22.15
CA MET A 106 2.39 14.83 -23.52
C MET A 106 2.70 13.57 -24.35
N SER A 107 2.81 12.41 -23.71
CA SER A 107 3.12 11.11 -24.35
C SER A 107 1.84 10.35 -24.71
N GLU A 108 1.70 9.94 -25.98
CA GLU A 108 0.61 9.06 -26.45
C GLU A 108 0.75 7.60 -25.99
N SER A 109 1.92 7.21 -25.48
CA SER A 109 2.18 5.86 -24.98
C SER A 109 2.08 5.80 -23.45
N PRO A 110 1.24 4.92 -22.87
CA PRO A 110 1.16 4.75 -21.43
C PRO A 110 2.41 4.01 -20.94
N ALA A 111 3.44 4.77 -20.52
CA ALA A 111 4.50 4.20 -19.70
C ALA A 111 3.89 3.65 -18.39
N SER A 112 4.38 2.50 -17.95
CA SER A 112 3.91 1.77 -16.75
C SER A 112 3.67 2.68 -15.55
N GLN A 113 2.52 2.54 -14.90
CA GLN A 113 2.10 3.32 -13.72
C GLN A 113 3.03 3.18 -12.49
N ASN A 114 3.98 2.24 -12.50
CA ASN A 114 4.78 1.85 -11.34
C ASN A 114 5.91 2.83 -10.97
N ASP A 115 6.16 3.89 -11.76
CA ASP A 115 7.32 4.78 -11.55
C ASP A 115 7.01 6.07 -10.76
N ARG A 116 5.79 6.23 -10.23
CA ARG A 116 5.42 7.45 -9.48
C ARG A 116 5.74 7.32 -8.00
N ILE A 117 6.68 8.12 -7.52
CA ILE A 117 7.18 8.11 -6.14
C ILE A 117 6.16 8.73 -5.15
N LEU A 118 5.34 9.69 -5.61
CA LEU A 118 4.30 10.35 -4.82
C LEU A 118 3.01 10.44 -5.64
N GLN A 119 2.02 9.62 -5.30
CA GLN A 119 0.68 9.68 -5.90
C GLN A 119 -0.33 10.18 -4.87
N VAL A 120 -1.23 11.08 -5.29
CA VAL A 120 -2.34 11.52 -4.46
C VAL A 120 -3.28 10.35 -4.21
N VAL A 121 -3.51 10.03 -2.93
CA VAL A 121 -4.40 8.93 -2.52
C VAL A 121 -5.83 9.45 -2.43
N VAL A 122 -6.73 8.84 -3.19
CA VAL A 122 -8.17 9.13 -3.22
C VAL A 122 -8.93 7.85 -2.83
N PRO A 123 -9.49 7.80 -1.60
CA PRO A 123 -10.39 6.74 -1.15
C PRO A 123 -11.43 6.31 -2.20
N GLY A 124 -11.51 5.00 -2.48
CA GLY A 124 -12.48 4.43 -3.41
C GLY A 124 -12.20 4.66 -4.90
N VAL A 125 -11.04 5.25 -5.25
CA VAL A 125 -10.53 5.31 -6.63
C VAL A 125 -9.24 4.51 -6.75
N ASN A 126 -8.18 4.91 -6.04
CA ASN A 126 -6.90 4.17 -6.01
C ASN A 126 -6.63 3.48 -4.66
N LEU A 127 -7.54 3.61 -3.70
CA LEU A 127 -7.47 2.97 -2.38
C LEU A 127 -8.77 2.20 -2.08
N PRO A 128 -8.74 0.87 -1.89
CA PRO A 128 -9.92 0.09 -1.52
C PRO A 128 -10.56 0.57 -0.21
N ILE A 129 -11.89 0.58 -0.14
CA ILE A 129 -12.65 1.03 1.04
C ILE A 129 -12.31 0.19 2.28
N SER A 130 -12.07 -1.11 2.10
CA SER A 130 -11.65 -2.02 3.17
C SER A 130 -10.32 -1.62 3.82
N GLN A 131 -9.49 -0.82 3.14
CA GLN A 131 -8.19 -0.38 3.63
C GLN A 131 -8.20 1.01 4.27
N LEU A 132 -9.35 1.70 4.30
CA LEU A 132 -9.45 3.05 4.86
C LEU A 132 -9.09 3.11 6.34
N THR A 133 -9.44 2.08 7.12
CA THR A 133 -9.10 2.02 8.53
C THR A 133 -7.58 2.02 8.74
N TYR A 134 -6.83 1.27 7.93
CA TYR A 134 -5.36 1.29 7.98
C TYR A 134 -4.80 2.65 7.60
N PHE A 135 -5.34 3.26 6.54
CA PHE A 135 -4.93 4.57 6.06
C PHE A 135 -5.10 5.65 7.14
N PHE A 136 -6.30 5.79 7.71
CA PHE A 136 -6.58 6.81 8.73
C PHE A 136 -5.81 6.55 10.03
N LEU A 137 -5.68 5.29 10.45
CA LEU A 137 -4.93 4.93 11.65
C LEU A 137 -3.43 5.20 11.49
N ALA A 138 -2.85 4.88 10.33
CA ALA A 138 -1.44 5.12 10.04
C ALA A 138 -1.12 6.61 9.93
N ILE A 139 -1.97 7.40 9.27
CA ILE A 139 -1.84 8.87 9.27
C ILE A 139 -1.93 9.43 10.69
N PHE A 140 -2.92 9.00 11.47
CA PHE A 140 -3.10 9.48 12.84
C PHE A 140 -1.88 9.20 13.71
N ILE A 141 -1.38 7.96 13.71
CA ILE A 141 -0.19 7.58 14.47
C ILE A 141 1.04 8.35 13.99
N SER A 142 1.20 8.53 12.67
CA SER A 142 2.29 9.33 12.11
C SER A 142 2.21 10.78 12.58
N GLY A 143 1.04 11.40 12.53
CA GLY A 143 0.82 12.75 13.03
C GLY A 143 1.11 12.88 14.54
N VAL A 144 0.66 11.93 15.36
CA VAL A 144 0.97 11.94 16.80
C VAL A 144 2.47 11.84 17.05
N ILE A 145 3.18 10.93 16.37
CA ILE A 145 4.63 10.74 16.52
C ILE A 145 5.42 11.96 16.03
N HIS A 146 4.97 12.59 14.95
CA HIS A 146 5.52 13.83 14.42
C HIS A 146 5.47 14.96 15.47
N GLU A 147 4.29 15.20 16.04
CA GLU A 147 4.06 16.22 17.06
C GLU A 147 4.81 15.93 18.36
N ILE A 148 4.91 14.64 18.74
CA ILE A 148 5.76 14.23 19.86
C ILE A 148 7.21 14.67 19.62
N GLY A 149 7.70 14.54 18.38
CA GLY A 149 9.02 15.03 17.98
C GLY A 149 9.22 16.50 18.31
N HIS A 150 8.32 17.38 17.85
CA HIS A 150 8.38 18.82 18.16
C HIS A 150 8.31 19.10 19.65
N GLY A 151 7.38 18.46 20.37
CA GLY A 151 7.20 18.68 21.80
C GLY A 151 8.42 18.29 22.63
N VAL A 152 9.03 17.12 22.36
CA VAL A 152 10.22 16.66 23.07
C VAL A 152 11.44 17.53 22.73
N ALA A 153 11.59 17.94 21.47
CA ALA A 153 12.66 18.86 21.04
C ALA A 153 12.53 20.24 21.71
N ALA A 154 11.32 20.79 21.73
CA ALA A 154 11.04 22.09 22.35
C ALA A 154 11.39 22.11 23.84
N VAL A 155 10.96 21.09 24.59
CA VAL A 155 11.34 20.94 26.01
C VAL A 155 12.85 20.82 26.17
N ARG A 156 13.54 20.08 25.29
CA ARG A 156 15.00 19.91 25.36
C ARG A 156 15.74 21.22 25.14
N GLU A 157 15.24 22.06 24.23
CA GLU A 157 15.74 23.40 23.92
C GLU A 157 15.17 24.48 24.86
N THR A 158 14.61 24.08 26.01
CA THR A 158 14.11 24.95 27.07
C THR A 158 12.95 25.87 26.68
N VAL A 159 12.22 25.51 25.62
CA VAL A 159 10.98 26.17 25.21
C VAL A 159 9.81 25.64 26.04
N ARG A 160 8.92 26.55 26.45
CA ARG A 160 7.75 26.20 27.25
C ARG A 160 6.72 25.43 26.41
N PHE A 161 6.35 24.26 26.91
CA PHE A 161 5.29 23.42 26.38
C PHE A 161 3.96 23.73 27.11
N ASN A 162 2.95 24.18 26.37
CA ASN A 162 1.64 24.53 26.92
C ASN A 162 0.70 23.32 26.97
N GLY A 163 0.63 22.53 25.89
CA GLY A 163 -0.23 21.35 25.83
C GLY A 163 -0.07 20.54 24.55
N PHE A 164 -0.71 19.37 24.54
CA PHE A 164 -0.85 18.51 23.37
C PHE A 164 -2.32 18.51 22.94
N GLY A 165 -2.60 18.48 21.64
CA GLY A 165 -3.94 18.44 21.13
C GLY A 165 -4.12 17.49 19.96
N MET A 166 -5.38 17.16 19.70
CA MET A 166 -5.83 16.39 18.55
C MET A 166 -6.91 17.17 17.83
N PHE A 167 -7.06 16.97 16.54
CA PHE A 167 -8.14 17.55 15.76
C PHE A 167 -8.66 16.57 14.74
N ILE A 168 -9.91 16.77 14.33
CA ILE A 168 -10.50 16.10 13.19
C ILE A 168 -10.95 17.19 12.23
N PHE A 169 -10.40 17.18 11.01
CA PHE A 169 -10.79 18.06 9.92
C PHE A 169 -11.48 17.24 8.82
N VAL A 170 -12.79 17.43 8.65
CA VAL A 170 -13.66 16.65 7.75
C VAL A 170 -13.64 15.13 8.06
N VAL A 171 -12.61 14.42 7.63
CA VAL A 171 -12.38 12.99 7.94
C VAL A 171 -10.95 12.73 8.40
N TYR A 172 -10.08 13.74 8.32
CA TYR A 172 -8.66 13.64 8.59
C TYR A 172 -8.39 13.82 10.09
N PRO A 173 -7.91 12.79 10.79
CA PRO A 173 -7.44 12.93 12.16
C PRO A 173 -6.01 13.48 12.17
N GLY A 174 -5.76 14.46 13.02
CA GLY A 174 -4.45 15.06 13.21
C GLY A 174 -4.13 15.32 14.68
N ALA A 175 -2.87 15.63 14.95
CA ALA A 175 -2.37 16.05 16.25
C ALA A 175 -1.69 17.42 16.11
N PHE A 176 -1.51 18.13 17.22
CA PHE A 176 -0.70 19.35 17.29
C PHE A 176 -0.08 19.51 18.68
N VAL A 177 1.11 20.13 18.75
CA VAL A 177 1.64 20.67 20.01
C VAL A 177 1.43 22.18 20.12
N ASP A 178 1.03 22.62 21.30
CA ASP A 178 0.95 24.05 21.64
C ASP A 178 2.24 24.47 22.37
N LEU A 179 3.06 25.23 21.65
CA LEU A 179 4.34 25.76 22.11
C LEU A 179 4.23 27.28 22.29
N LEU A 180 4.86 27.81 23.34
CA LEU A 180 4.84 29.25 23.56
C LEU A 180 5.71 29.99 22.53
N THR A 181 5.05 30.70 21.60
CA THR A 181 5.67 31.39 20.46
C THR A 181 6.71 32.43 20.87
N SER A 182 6.49 33.17 21.96
CA SER A 182 7.46 34.16 22.45
C SER A 182 8.79 33.52 22.85
N HIS A 183 8.75 32.34 23.50
CA HIS A 183 9.97 31.60 23.84
C HIS A 183 10.64 30.99 22.60
N LEU A 184 9.86 30.53 21.62
CA LEU A 184 10.39 30.03 20.35
C LEU A 184 11.15 31.11 19.57
N GLN A 185 10.65 32.35 19.57
CA GLN A 185 11.31 33.47 18.87
C GLN A 185 12.59 33.95 19.57
N MET A 186 12.75 33.69 20.87
CA MET A 186 13.93 34.09 21.65
C MET A 186 15.09 33.09 21.57
N VAL A 187 14.84 31.82 21.20
CA VAL A 187 15.91 30.83 21.07
C VAL A 187 16.70 31.01 19.77
N SER A 188 17.96 30.55 19.76
CA SER A 188 18.83 30.72 18.59
C SER A 188 18.30 29.96 17.36
N PRO A 189 18.62 30.42 16.12
CA PRO A 189 18.15 29.78 14.88
C PRO A 189 18.50 28.29 14.79
N VAL A 190 19.65 27.86 15.29
CA VAL A 190 20.06 26.45 15.32
C VAL A 190 19.18 25.62 16.26
N GLN A 191 18.74 26.19 17.38
CA GLN A 191 17.81 25.52 18.29
C GLN A 191 16.41 25.43 17.67
N GLN A 192 15.96 26.50 17.01
CA GLN A 192 14.73 26.49 16.23
C GLN A 192 14.74 25.38 15.17
N LEU A 193 15.84 25.25 14.42
CA LEU A 193 16.01 24.17 13.44
C LEU A 193 15.89 22.78 14.08
N ARG A 194 16.49 22.54 15.25
CA ARG A 194 16.32 21.25 15.96
C ARG A 194 14.86 20.98 16.34
N ILE A 195 14.09 22.01 16.68
CA ILE A 195 12.67 21.88 17.02
C ILE A 195 11.83 21.62 15.76
N PHE A 196 11.97 22.45 14.72
CA PHE A 196 11.16 22.34 13.51
C PHE A 196 11.52 21.11 12.66
N CYS A 197 12.77 20.64 12.67
CA CYS A 197 13.13 19.39 11.98
C CYS A 197 12.72 18.13 12.76
N ALA A 198 12.33 18.26 14.04
CA ALA A 198 12.06 17.11 14.89
C ALA A 198 10.88 16.27 14.39
N GLY A 199 9.79 16.88 13.93
CA GLY A 199 8.64 16.14 13.41
C GLY A 199 8.98 15.34 12.15
N VAL A 200 9.66 15.97 11.18
CA VAL A 200 10.17 15.31 9.96
C VAL A 200 11.08 14.13 10.32
N TRP A 201 11.99 14.31 11.28
CA TRP A 201 12.88 13.26 11.75
C TRP A 201 12.14 12.07 12.40
N HIS A 202 11.15 12.32 13.25
CA HIS A 202 10.40 11.26 13.92
C HIS A 202 9.54 10.45 12.95
N ASN A 203 8.99 11.08 11.92
CA ASN A 203 8.31 10.36 10.83
C ASN A 203 9.27 9.48 10.03
N PHE A 204 10.45 9.99 9.66
CA PHE A 204 11.46 9.16 9.01
C PHE A 204 11.83 7.94 9.85
N ILE A 205 12.08 8.14 11.15
CA ILE A 205 12.40 7.05 12.08
C ILE A 205 11.23 6.06 12.23
N LEU A 206 9.99 6.53 12.25
CA LEU A 206 8.81 5.67 12.27
C LEU A 206 8.73 4.81 11.00
N GLY A 207 9.04 5.37 9.83
CA GLY A 207 9.14 4.63 8.58
C GLY A 207 10.24 3.55 8.62
N VAL A 208 11.45 3.90 9.10
CA VAL A 208 12.55 2.94 9.29
C VAL A 208 12.16 1.84 10.28
N ALA A 209 11.52 2.19 11.40
CA ALA A 209 11.03 1.22 12.36
C ALA A 209 9.98 0.28 11.74
N GLY A 210 9.08 0.80 10.89
CA GLY A 210 8.13 0.00 10.13
C GLY A 210 8.81 -1.01 9.20
N ILE A 211 9.86 -0.60 8.48
CA ILE A 211 10.67 -1.50 7.63
C ILE A 211 11.33 -2.59 8.46
N LEU A 212 11.91 -2.23 9.61
CA LEU A 212 12.55 -3.20 10.51
C LEU A 212 11.54 -4.21 11.06
N VAL A 213 10.33 -3.76 11.44
CA VAL A 213 9.25 -4.65 11.87
C VAL A 213 8.81 -5.58 10.74
N LEU A 214 8.65 -5.05 9.52
CA LEU A 214 8.24 -5.85 8.37
C LEU A 214 9.27 -6.93 8.02
N PHE A 215 10.57 -6.57 8.00
CA PHE A 215 11.65 -7.53 7.74
C PHE A 215 11.79 -8.58 8.84
N SER A 216 11.59 -8.20 10.10
CA SER A 216 11.65 -9.11 11.25
C SER A 216 10.35 -9.87 11.51
N LEU A 217 9.28 -9.62 10.73
CA LEU A 217 7.96 -10.21 10.94
C LEU A 217 7.96 -11.75 10.98
N PRO A 218 8.70 -12.49 10.11
CA PRO A 218 8.84 -13.94 10.23
C PRO A 218 9.39 -14.40 11.57
N ALA A 219 10.37 -13.68 12.12
CA ALA A 219 10.96 -13.99 13.42
C ALA A 219 10.03 -13.63 14.58
N LEU A 220 9.34 -12.49 14.51
CA LEU A 220 8.39 -12.03 15.53
C LEU A 220 7.17 -12.97 15.65
N LEU A 221 6.68 -13.47 14.51
CA LEU A 221 5.51 -14.34 14.45
C LEU A 221 5.86 -15.83 14.57
N PHE A 222 7.14 -16.22 14.54
CA PHE A 222 7.59 -17.61 14.57
C PHE A 222 6.95 -18.51 15.65
N PRO A 223 6.70 -18.06 16.89
CA PRO A 223 6.06 -18.90 17.92
C PRO A 223 4.62 -19.33 17.56
N PHE A 224 3.95 -18.55 16.71
CA PHE A 224 2.52 -18.73 16.38
C PHE A 224 2.31 -19.13 14.91
N TYR A 225 3.21 -18.72 14.03
CA TYR A 225 3.14 -18.94 12.59
C TYR A 225 4.46 -19.52 12.08
N TYR A 226 4.39 -20.28 11.00
CA TYR A 226 5.56 -20.74 10.26
C TYR A 226 5.44 -20.34 8.80
N THR A 227 6.57 -20.31 8.09
CA THR A 227 6.69 -19.85 6.71
C THR A 227 7.53 -20.84 5.90
N GLY A 228 7.57 -20.67 4.58
CA GLY A 228 8.49 -21.42 3.71
C GLY A 228 8.02 -22.85 3.38
N VAL A 229 6.71 -23.10 3.38
CA VAL A 229 6.15 -24.40 2.97
C VAL A 229 5.12 -24.29 1.85
N GLY A 230 4.71 -23.07 1.50
CA GLY A 230 3.59 -22.82 0.61
C GLY A 230 2.91 -21.48 0.86
N ALA A 231 1.98 -21.11 -0.01
CA ALA A 231 1.12 -19.94 0.13
C ALA A 231 -0.24 -20.36 0.67
N LEU A 232 -0.60 -19.86 1.86
CA LEU A 232 -1.89 -20.12 2.50
C LEU A 232 -2.99 -19.30 1.84
N ILE A 233 -4.11 -19.92 1.51
CA ILE A 233 -5.30 -19.24 0.99
C ILE A 233 -6.10 -18.63 2.13
N THR A 234 -6.23 -17.30 2.13
CA THR A 234 -6.97 -16.54 3.14
C THR A 234 -8.38 -16.19 2.70
N GLU A 235 -8.60 -16.01 1.40
CA GLU A 235 -9.90 -15.69 0.82
C GLU A 235 -9.96 -16.20 -0.63
N VAL A 236 -11.15 -16.61 -1.08
CA VAL A 236 -11.44 -16.98 -2.46
C VAL A 236 -12.68 -16.23 -2.89
N VAL A 237 -12.62 -15.53 -4.01
CA VAL A 237 -13.74 -14.74 -4.53
C VAL A 237 -14.86 -15.69 -4.98
N GLU A 238 -16.07 -15.46 -4.48
CA GLU A 238 -17.27 -16.23 -4.86
C GLU A 238 -17.55 -16.09 -6.37
N ASP A 239 -18.07 -17.16 -6.99
CA ASP A 239 -18.35 -17.26 -8.43
C ASP A 239 -17.14 -17.04 -9.36
N SER A 240 -15.92 -17.00 -8.82
CA SER A 240 -14.70 -16.97 -9.61
C SER A 240 -14.36 -18.36 -10.17
N PRO A 241 -13.54 -18.46 -11.23
CA PRO A 241 -13.06 -19.75 -11.74
C PRO A 241 -12.18 -20.52 -10.74
N ALA A 242 -11.74 -19.85 -9.66
CA ALA A 242 -11.02 -20.47 -8.54
C ALA A 242 -11.94 -21.06 -7.46
N SER A 243 -13.23 -20.72 -7.48
CA SER A 243 -14.22 -21.18 -6.51
C SER A 243 -14.93 -22.48 -6.94
N GLY A 244 -15.70 -23.08 -6.02
CA GLY A 244 -16.52 -24.26 -6.29
C GLY A 244 -15.91 -25.57 -5.78
N GLN A 245 -16.64 -26.67 -6.00
CA GLN A 245 -16.31 -27.99 -5.41
C GLN A 245 -14.94 -28.57 -5.81
N ARG A 246 -14.35 -28.06 -6.90
CA ARG A 246 -13.05 -28.50 -7.44
C ARG A 246 -12.06 -27.33 -7.55
N GLY A 247 -12.38 -26.25 -6.85
CA GLY A 247 -11.62 -25.02 -6.75
C GLY A 247 -10.64 -25.06 -5.58
N LEU A 248 -10.25 -23.88 -5.16
CA LEU A 248 -9.44 -23.64 -3.97
C LEU A 248 -10.34 -23.29 -2.79
N PHE A 249 -9.92 -23.69 -1.59
CA PHE A 249 -10.65 -23.41 -0.36
C PHE A 249 -9.81 -22.58 0.62
N VAL A 250 -10.50 -21.81 1.47
CA VAL A 250 -9.85 -21.06 2.54
C VAL A 250 -9.15 -22.05 3.49
N ARG A 251 -7.89 -21.74 3.84
CA ARG A 251 -6.94 -22.58 4.58
C ARG A 251 -6.18 -23.63 3.77
N ASP A 252 -6.43 -23.77 2.48
CA ASP A 252 -5.58 -24.58 1.63
C ASP A 252 -4.17 -23.98 1.53
N ILE A 253 -3.17 -24.86 1.37
CA ILE A 253 -1.77 -24.46 1.21
C ILE A 253 -1.34 -24.79 -0.21
N VAL A 254 -1.16 -23.77 -1.05
CA VAL A 254 -0.61 -23.96 -2.38
C VAL A 254 0.89 -24.22 -2.28
N THR A 255 1.31 -25.35 -2.83
CA THR A 255 2.72 -25.81 -2.81
C THR A 255 3.38 -25.78 -4.17
N GLN A 256 2.59 -25.83 -5.25
CA GLN A 256 3.10 -25.88 -6.62
C GLN A 256 2.07 -25.37 -7.63
N ILE A 257 2.52 -24.63 -8.64
CA ILE A 257 1.74 -24.23 -9.81
C ILE A 257 2.46 -24.77 -11.05
N GLN A 258 1.84 -25.72 -11.75
CA GLN A 258 2.49 -26.42 -12.88
C GLN A 258 3.87 -26.98 -12.48
N ASP A 259 4.93 -26.65 -13.22
CA ASP A 259 6.33 -27.02 -12.95
C ASP A 259 7.04 -26.08 -11.93
N CYS A 260 6.32 -25.09 -11.37
CA CYS A 260 6.87 -24.06 -10.49
C CYS A 260 6.53 -24.32 -9.01
N SER A 261 7.54 -24.48 -8.16
CA SER A 261 7.38 -24.67 -6.71
C SER A 261 7.00 -23.35 -6.03
N VAL A 262 6.05 -23.40 -5.10
CA VAL A 262 5.58 -22.23 -4.34
C VAL A 262 5.88 -22.46 -2.87
N MET A 263 6.78 -21.68 -2.29
CA MET A 263 7.14 -21.73 -0.87
C MET A 263 6.60 -20.52 -0.09
N ASN A 264 6.27 -19.44 -0.79
CA ASN A 264 5.74 -18.18 -0.26
C ASN A 264 4.86 -17.46 -1.32
N VAL A 265 4.26 -16.33 -0.95
CA VAL A 265 3.38 -15.55 -1.85
C VAL A 265 4.14 -14.94 -3.04
N GLU A 266 5.41 -14.55 -2.87
CA GLU A 266 6.23 -14.00 -3.96
C GLU A 266 6.51 -15.06 -5.04
N ASP A 267 6.75 -16.32 -4.64
CA ASP A 267 6.88 -17.44 -5.57
C ASP A 267 5.58 -17.62 -6.38
N TRP A 268 4.41 -17.53 -5.75
CA TRP A 268 3.12 -17.59 -6.44
C TRP A 268 3.01 -16.52 -7.55
N HIS A 269 3.30 -15.26 -7.23
CA HIS A 269 3.28 -14.16 -8.22
C HIS A 269 4.31 -14.36 -9.33
N THR A 270 5.52 -14.81 -8.97
CA THR A 270 6.60 -15.07 -9.93
C THR A 270 6.25 -16.21 -10.88
N CYS A 271 5.66 -17.30 -10.36
CA CYS A 271 5.20 -18.43 -11.15
C CYS A 271 4.11 -18.01 -12.15
N LEU A 272 3.11 -17.22 -11.74
CA LEU A 272 2.05 -16.75 -12.64
C LEU A 272 2.58 -15.78 -13.70
N ALA A 273 3.50 -14.90 -13.33
CA ALA A 273 4.17 -13.99 -14.27
C ALA A 273 4.96 -14.77 -15.34
N ASP A 274 5.63 -15.85 -14.93
CA ASP A 274 6.36 -16.75 -15.82
C ASP A 274 5.43 -17.51 -16.76
N ILE A 275 4.30 -18.05 -16.26
CA ILE A 275 3.28 -18.74 -17.06
C ILE A 275 2.65 -17.82 -18.12
N THR A 276 2.55 -16.52 -17.82
CA THR A 276 2.04 -15.53 -18.76
C THR A 276 3.00 -15.32 -19.94
N LYS A 277 4.31 -15.32 -19.69
CA LYS A 277 5.36 -15.08 -20.71
C LYS A 277 5.74 -16.32 -21.50
N LYS A 278 5.71 -17.50 -20.88
CA LYS A 278 6.13 -18.77 -21.48
C LYS A 278 4.99 -19.40 -22.30
N PRO A 279 5.32 -20.23 -23.32
CA PRO A 279 4.32 -20.99 -24.05
C PRO A 279 3.64 -22.02 -23.14
N GLN A 280 2.39 -22.36 -23.46
CA GLN A 280 1.58 -23.34 -22.75
C GLN A 280 2.30 -24.69 -22.65
N ILE A 281 2.38 -25.24 -21.44
CA ILE A 281 2.92 -26.57 -21.19
C ILE A 281 1.93 -27.67 -21.58
N GLY A 282 2.46 -28.83 -21.97
CA GLY A 282 1.71 -30.05 -22.21
C GLY A 282 1.82 -31.05 -21.07
N TYR A 283 1.20 -32.20 -21.27
CA TYR A 283 1.19 -33.31 -20.33
C TYR A 283 1.50 -34.63 -21.05
N CYS A 284 2.27 -35.49 -20.40
CA CYS A 284 2.65 -36.78 -20.98
C CYS A 284 1.50 -37.78 -20.89
N LEU A 285 0.95 -38.14 -22.05
CA LEU A 285 -0.14 -39.11 -22.14
C LEU A 285 0.36 -40.40 -22.80
N SER A 286 0.00 -41.54 -22.21
CA SER A 286 0.28 -42.84 -22.83
C SER A 286 -0.62 -43.08 -24.04
N SER A 287 -0.15 -43.86 -25.01
CA SER A 287 -0.97 -44.24 -26.17
C SER A 287 -2.27 -44.94 -25.77
N ALA A 288 -2.26 -45.75 -24.70
CA ALA A 288 -3.46 -46.39 -24.15
C ALA A 288 -4.47 -45.35 -23.62
N THR A 289 -4.00 -44.35 -22.86
CA THR A 289 -4.84 -43.26 -22.35
C THR A 289 -5.49 -42.48 -23.49
N LEU A 290 -4.74 -42.19 -24.55
CA LEU A 290 -5.26 -41.52 -25.74
C LEU A 290 -6.35 -42.35 -26.43
N GLN A 291 -6.13 -43.65 -26.64
CA GLN A 291 -7.15 -44.51 -27.27
C GLN A 291 -8.42 -44.67 -26.44
N HIS A 292 -8.29 -44.74 -25.11
CA HIS A 292 -9.43 -44.94 -24.22
C HIS A 292 -10.28 -43.69 -23.98
N LEU A 293 -9.65 -42.51 -23.95
CA LEU A 293 -10.34 -41.26 -23.61
C LEU A 293 -10.71 -40.42 -24.85
N HIS A 294 -10.21 -40.76 -26.04
CA HIS A 294 -10.45 -39.99 -27.25
C HIS A 294 -11.87 -40.17 -27.77
N PHE A 295 -12.59 -39.05 -27.90
CA PHE A 295 -13.83 -38.99 -28.66
C PHE A 295 -13.53 -38.58 -30.10
N PRO A 296 -13.99 -39.36 -31.11
CA PRO A 296 -13.86 -38.98 -32.50
C PRO A 296 -14.71 -37.73 -32.75
N SER A 297 -14.08 -36.65 -33.21
CA SER A 297 -14.73 -35.37 -33.44
C SER A 297 -14.05 -34.62 -34.58
N ARG A 298 -14.82 -33.80 -35.29
CA ARG A 298 -14.29 -33.00 -36.41
C ARG A 298 -13.42 -31.89 -35.85
N VAL A 299 -12.19 -31.83 -36.35
CA VAL A 299 -11.25 -30.75 -36.03
C VAL A 299 -11.60 -29.53 -36.87
N TYR A 300 -11.74 -28.37 -36.26
CA TYR A 300 -11.93 -27.11 -36.96
C TYR A 300 -11.10 -26.00 -36.32
N ARG A 301 -10.69 -25.03 -37.15
CA ARG A 301 -9.91 -23.87 -36.71
C ARG A 301 -10.87 -22.71 -36.40
N ARG A 302 -10.74 -22.13 -35.21
CA ARG A 302 -11.48 -20.93 -34.80
C ARG A 302 -10.86 -19.67 -35.39
N LEU A 303 -11.63 -18.56 -35.35
CA LEU A 303 -11.21 -17.25 -35.85
C LEU A 303 -10.02 -16.65 -35.08
N ASP A 304 -9.83 -17.05 -33.82
CA ASP A 304 -8.70 -16.69 -32.95
C ASP A 304 -7.42 -17.49 -33.24
N GLY A 305 -7.46 -18.40 -34.23
CA GLY A 305 -6.35 -19.28 -34.62
C GLY A 305 -6.21 -20.56 -33.78
N SER A 306 -6.98 -20.73 -32.71
CA SER A 306 -7.00 -21.95 -31.92
C SER A 306 -7.73 -23.08 -32.66
N ILE A 307 -7.35 -24.32 -32.37
CA ILE A 307 -7.97 -25.50 -32.99
C ILE A 307 -8.89 -26.16 -31.97
N GLU A 308 -10.15 -26.33 -32.36
CA GLU A 308 -11.16 -27.02 -31.58
C GLU A 308 -11.38 -28.42 -32.15
N CYS A 309 -11.42 -29.39 -31.27
CA CYS A 309 -11.70 -30.78 -31.62
C CYS A 309 -12.69 -31.44 -30.67
N CYS A 310 -13.20 -30.71 -29.67
CA CYS A 310 -14.31 -31.15 -28.85
C CYS A 310 -15.63 -30.64 -29.42
N SER A 311 -16.63 -31.53 -29.47
CA SER A 311 -18.01 -31.10 -29.69
C SER A 311 -18.56 -30.44 -28.41
N ASN A 312 -19.53 -29.55 -28.55
CA ASN A 312 -20.06 -28.70 -27.46
C ASN A 312 -20.89 -29.46 -26.41
N ASN A 313 -20.60 -30.75 -26.18
CA ASN A 313 -21.38 -31.68 -25.36
C ASN A 313 -20.95 -31.71 -23.89
N SER A 314 -19.79 -31.14 -23.55
CA SER A 314 -19.20 -31.20 -22.20
C SER A 314 -18.38 -29.94 -21.90
N LEU A 315 -18.57 -29.36 -20.72
CA LEU A 315 -17.81 -28.19 -20.24
C LEU A 315 -16.40 -28.56 -19.71
N THR A 316 -16.07 -29.86 -19.64
CA THR A 316 -14.81 -30.35 -19.03
C THR A 316 -13.81 -30.92 -20.02
N ASP A 317 -14.20 -31.00 -21.29
CA ASP A 317 -13.39 -31.62 -22.32
C ASP A 317 -12.55 -30.55 -23.01
N ILE A 318 -11.27 -30.84 -23.22
CA ILE A 318 -10.32 -29.92 -23.83
C ILE A 318 -9.69 -30.62 -25.04
N CYS A 319 -9.48 -29.85 -26.10
CA CYS A 319 -8.73 -30.30 -27.25
C CYS A 319 -7.22 -30.28 -26.97
N PHE A 320 -6.54 -31.41 -27.12
CA PHE A 320 -5.08 -31.53 -27.01
C PHE A 320 -4.45 -31.82 -28.37
N ALA A 321 -3.40 -31.09 -28.70
CA ALA A 321 -2.53 -31.34 -29.84
C ALA A 321 -1.33 -32.20 -29.43
N TYR A 322 -1.01 -33.22 -30.20
CA TYR A 322 0.16 -34.06 -29.98
C TYR A 322 0.76 -34.55 -31.30
N THR A 323 2.04 -34.91 -31.29
CA THR A 323 2.76 -35.45 -32.45
C THR A 323 3.13 -36.90 -32.20
N SER A 324 2.46 -37.82 -32.89
CA SER A 324 2.72 -39.27 -32.79
C SER A 324 4.00 -39.68 -33.56
N ASN A 325 4.20 -39.09 -34.75
CA ASN A 325 5.39 -39.23 -35.60
C ASN A 325 5.87 -37.83 -36.04
N ALA A 326 7.13 -37.72 -36.49
CA ALA A 326 7.80 -36.43 -36.79
C ALA A 326 7.10 -35.49 -37.80
N TYR A 327 6.01 -35.90 -38.45
CA TYR A 327 5.40 -35.16 -39.56
C TYR A 327 3.89 -34.90 -39.47
N ASN A 328 3.15 -35.45 -38.48
CA ASN A 328 1.70 -35.24 -38.42
C ASN A 328 1.20 -34.85 -37.03
N GLN A 329 0.66 -33.63 -36.93
CA GLN A 329 0.04 -33.10 -35.72
C GLN A 329 -1.40 -33.62 -35.62
N MET A 330 -1.67 -34.36 -34.56
CA MET A 330 -2.98 -34.96 -34.28
C MET A 330 -3.65 -34.22 -33.13
N TYR A 331 -4.98 -34.31 -33.09
CA TYR A 331 -5.81 -33.67 -32.07
C TYR A 331 -6.68 -34.71 -31.38
N ALA A 332 -6.78 -34.63 -30.06
CA ALA A 332 -7.66 -35.47 -29.28
C ALA A 332 -8.50 -34.63 -28.32
N CYS A 333 -9.81 -34.82 -28.37
CA CYS A 333 -10.72 -34.32 -27.33
C CYS A 333 -10.66 -35.26 -26.13
N LEU A 334 -10.23 -34.73 -24.98
CA LEU A 334 -10.03 -35.52 -23.76
C LEU A 334 -10.66 -34.80 -22.56
N PRO A 335 -11.26 -35.53 -21.60
CA PRO A 335 -11.64 -34.96 -20.32
C PRO A 335 -10.39 -34.49 -19.57
N ALA A 336 -10.23 -33.17 -19.41
CA ALA A 336 -8.98 -32.56 -18.98
C ALA A 336 -8.44 -33.14 -17.66
N ARG A 337 -9.33 -33.30 -16.67
CA ARG A 337 -8.97 -33.82 -15.35
C ARG A 337 -8.46 -35.26 -15.42
N LYS A 338 -9.16 -36.16 -16.13
CA LYS A 338 -8.75 -37.56 -16.23
C LYS A 338 -7.42 -37.72 -16.98
N ALA A 339 -7.16 -36.86 -17.96
CA ALA A 339 -5.90 -36.87 -18.70
C ALA A 339 -4.73 -36.29 -17.89
N ILE A 340 -4.97 -35.24 -17.09
CA ILE A 340 -3.91 -34.45 -16.45
C ILE A 340 -3.57 -34.90 -15.02
N GLN A 341 -4.52 -35.44 -14.28
CA GLN A 341 -4.40 -35.66 -12.83
C GLN A 341 -3.17 -36.49 -12.41
N THR A 342 -2.71 -37.41 -13.25
CA THR A 342 -1.55 -38.28 -12.94
C THR A 342 -0.41 -38.15 -13.94
N SER A 343 -0.56 -37.29 -14.95
CA SER A 343 0.47 -37.13 -15.98
C SER A 343 1.52 -36.09 -15.58
N PRO A 344 2.81 -36.35 -15.85
CA PRO A 344 3.85 -35.36 -15.68
C PRO A 344 3.75 -34.28 -16.77
N GLU A 345 4.19 -33.07 -16.45
CA GLU A 345 4.29 -31.96 -17.39
C GLU A 345 5.37 -32.21 -18.46
N CYS A 346 5.18 -31.66 -19.65
CA CYS A 346 6.14 -31.74 -20.76
C CYS A 346 6.12 -30.49 -21.64
N ARG A 347 7.25 -30.23 -22.31
CA ARG A 347 7.36 -29.23 -23.39
C ARG A 347 7.59 -29.91 -24.73
N SER A 348 8.15 -31.11 -24.72
CA SER A 348 8.43 -31.93 -25.91
C SER A 348 8.20 -33.42 -25.64
N ASN A 349 8.11 -34.22 -26.70
CA ASN A 349 8.01 -35.67 -26.58
C ASN A 349 9.22 -36.30 -25.85
N ALA A 350 10.39 -35.65 -25.86
CA ALA A 350 11.58 -36.15 -25.18
C ALA A 350 11.43 -36.16 -23.64
N ASP A 351 10.62 -35.25 -23.09
CA ASP A 351 10.38 -35.17 -21.64
C ASP A 351 9.57 -36.38 -21.14
N CYS A 352 8.69 -36.92 -22.00
CA CYS A 352 7.80 -38.04 -21.70
C CYS A 352 8.49 -39.40 -21.80
N GLN A 353 9.49 -39.53 -22.67
CA GLN A 353 10.24 -40.78 -22.87
C GLN A 353 10.96 -41.26 -21.59
N LYS A 354 11.23 -40.37 -20.64
CA LYS A 354 11.81 -40.72 -19.33
C LYS A 354 10.86 -41.49 -18.41
N HIS A 355 9.55 -41.38 -18.63
CA HIS A 355 8.52 -41.88 -17.73
C HIS A 355 7.76 -43.09 -18.30
N ALA A 356 7.56 -43.15 -19.63
CA ALA A 356 6.95 -44.30 -20.29
C ALA A 356 7.36 -44.37 -21.78
N ALA A 357 7.74 -45.57 -22.26
CA ALA A 357 8.25 -45.80 -23.60
C ALA A 357 7.29 -45.44 -24.75
N SER A 358 5.97 -45.39 -24.49
CA SER A 358 4.91 -45.09 -25.48
C SER A 358 4.06 -43.87 -25.09
N SER A 359 4.71 -42.84 -24.52
CA SER A 359 4.06 -41.59 -24.14
C SER A 359 4.42 -40.44 -25.07
N VAL A 360 3.43 -39.59 -25.34
CA VAL A 360 3.56 -38.38 -26.18
C VAL A 360 3.20 -37.15 -25.36
N CYS A 361 3.80 -36.02 -25.72
CA CYS A 361 3.48 -34.74 -25.10
C CYS A 361 2.23 -34.16 -25.73
N ALA A 362 1.15 -34.10 -24.96
CA ALA A 362 -0.12 -33.54 -25.38
C ALA A 362 -0.27 -32.11 -24.85
N ILE A 363 -0.26 -31.13 -25.75
CA ILE A 363 -0.34 -29.71 -25.44
C ILE A 363 -1.79 -29.23 -25.67
N PRO A 364 -2.45 -28.58 -24.69
CA PRO A 364 -3.81 -28.10 -24.89
C PRO A 364 -3.85 -27.01 -25.97
N SER A 365 -4.77 -27.16 -26.92
CA SER A 365 -5.01 -26.24 -28.03
C SER A 365 -5.97 -25.14 -27.58
N ILE A 366 -5.41 -24.10 -26.96
CA ILE A 366 -6.15 -22.97 -26.37
C ILE A 366 -5.61 -21.65 -26.95
N GLU A 367 -6.42 -20.59 -26.90
CA GLU A 367 -6.02 -19.23 -27.29
C GLU A 367 -4.73 -18.77 -26.59
N ASN A 368 -3.91 -18.00 -27.31
CA ASN A 368 -2.58 -17.54 -26.87
C ASN A 368 -2.54 -16.75 -25.54
N GLN A 369 -3.64 -16.18 -25.07
CA GLN A 369 -3.69 -15.47 -23.78
C GLN A 369 -4.34 -16.30 -22.65
N THR A 370 -5.04 -17.37 -23.01
CA THR A 370 -5.67 -18.28 -22.05
C THR A 370 -4.68 -19.41 -21.72
N ARG A 371 -4.66 -19.85 -20.46
CA ARG A 371 -3.77 -20.90 -19.98
C ARG A 371 -4.56 -21.98 -19.26
N LEU A 372 -4.10 -23.22 -19.40
CA LEU A 372 -4.52 -24.33 -18.55
C LEU A 372 -3.48 -24.51 -17.43
N ILE A 373 -3.84 -24.12 -16.22
CA ILE A 373 -2.97 -24.07 -15.04
C ILE A 373 -3.39 -25.15 -14.05
N ARG A 374 -2.42 -25.93 -13.59
CA ARG A 374 -2.58 -26.96 -12.55
C ARG A 374 -2.04 -26.42 -11.24
N VAL A 375 -2.87 -26.34 -10.21
CA VAL A 375 -2.49 -25.84 -8.88
C VAL A 375 -2.57 -26.98 -7.89
N LYS A 376 -1.45 -27.27 -7.21
CA LYS A 376 -1.37 -28.31 -6.17
C LYS A 376 -1.54 -27.69 -4.79
N HIS A 377 -2.56 -28.16 -4.06
CA HIS A 377 -2.91 -27.69 -2.73
C HIS A 377 -3.31 -28.88 -1.83
N PRO A 378 -2.34 -29.65 -1.31
CA PRO A 378 -2.67 -30.79 -0.45
C PRO A 378 -3.43 -30.33 0.81
N PRO A 379 -4.37 -31.16 1.34
CA PRO A 379 -4.63 -32.56 1.00
C PRO A 379 -5.65 -32.78 -0.14
N GLU A 380 -6.27 -31.72 -0.64
CA GLU A 380 -7.33 -31.82 -1.64
C GLU A 380 -6.80 -32.15 -3.04
N MET A 381 -7.69 -32.58 -3.94
CA MET A 381 -7.33 -32.83 -5.33
C MET A 381 -6.95 -31.55 -6.04
N GLU A 382 -5.93 -31.63 -6.91
CA GLU A 382 -5.42 -30.49 -7.69
C GLU A 382 -6.53 -29.72 -8.42
N MET A 383 -6.46 -28.39 -8.30
CA MET A 383 -7.31 -27.48 -9.04
C MET A 383 -6.79 -27.34 -10.47
N LEU A 384 -7.72 -27.37 -11.44
CA LEU A 384 -7.43 -27.02 -12.82
C LEU A 384 -8.12 -25.69 -13.14
N PHE A 385 -7.32 -24.71 -13.53
CA PHE A 385 -7.78 -23.39 -13.91
C PHE A 385 -7.63 -23.20 -15.42
N ILE A 386 -8.68 -22.67 -16.07
CA ILE A 386 -8.66 -22.28 -17.48
C ILE A 386 -9.04 -20.81 -17.55
N GLY A 387 -8.13 -19.98 -18.04
CA GLY A 387 -8.36 -18.54 -18.12
C GLY A 387 -7.09 -17.75 -18.29
N TYR A 388 -7.21 -16.44 -18.15
CA TYR A 388 -6.09 -15.52 -18.07
C TYR A 388 -5.41 -15.69 -16.70
N PRO A 389 -4.08 -15.86 -16.62
CA PRO A 389 -3.38 -16.00 -15.33
C PRO A 389 -3.67 -14.86 -14.33
N MET A 390 -3.85 -13.63 -14.82
CA MET A 390 -4.22 -12.47 -14.00
C MET A 390 -5.55 -12.67 -13.26
N HIS A 391 -6.53 -13.37 -13.87
CA HIS A 391 -7.80 -13.63 -13.19
C HIS A 391 -7.64 -14.60 -12.01
N LEU A 392 -6.71 -15.55 -12.10
CA LEU A 392 -6.39 -16.43 -10.98
C LEU A 392 -5.73 -15.67 -9.84
N GLU A 393 -4.86 -14.70 -10.16
CA GLU A 393 -4.23 -13.83 -9.16
C GLU A 393 -5.25 -12.98 -8.40
N TYR A 394 -6.25 -12.42 -9.07
CA TYR A 394 -7.33 -11.66 -8.41
C TYR A 394 -8.35 -12.53 -7.68
N ALA A 395 -8.48 -13.81 -8.05
CA ALA A 395 -9.51 -14.69 -7.49
C ALA A 395 -9.18 -15.21 -6.08
N VAL A 396 -7.91 -15.14 -5.65
CA VAL A 396 -7.47 -15.64 -4.34
C VAL A 396 -6.63 -14.62 -3.59
N SER A 397 -6.86 -14.51 -2.28
CA SER A 397 -5.97 -13.81 -1.37
C SER A 397 -5.07 -14.81 -0.66
N LEU A 398 -3.79 -14.48 -0.51
CA LEU A 398 -2.77 -15.38 0.00
C LEU A 398 -2.02 -14.80 1.19
N SER A 399 -1.41 -15.67 2.00
CA SER A 399 -0.45 -15.31 3.05
C SER A 399 0.72 -16.29 3.08
N SER A 400 1.93 -15.78 3.28
CA SER A 400 3.13 -16.62 3.50
C SER A 400 3.19 -17.22 4.91
N PHE A 401 2.26 -16.83 5.80
CA PHE A 401 2.23 -17.23 7.19
C PHE A 401 1.14 -18.26 7.45
N ILE A 402 1.56 -19.47 7.85
CA ILE A 402 0.66 -20.56 8.20
C ILE A 402 0.52 -20.63 9.72
N PRO A 403 -0.69 -20.61 10.29
CA PRO A 403 -0.88 -20.71 11.73
C PRO A 403 -0.49 -22.11 12.24
N ARG A 404 0.26 -22.17 13.35
CA ARG A 404 0.60 -23.45 14.02
C ARG A 404 -0.58 -24.08 14.75
N TYR A 405 -1.56 -23.26 15.14
CA TYR A 405 -2.73 -23.68 15.90
C TYR A 405 -4.02 -23.18 15.22
N ASN A 406 -5.06 -24.01 15.20
CA ASN A 406 -6.30 -23.72 14.49
C ASN A 406 -7.06 -22.48 15.01
N PHE A 407 -6.87 -22.11 16.28
CA PHE A 407 -7.51 -20.94 16.90
C PHE A 407 -6.88 -19.60 16.46
N LEU A 408 -5.69 -19.63 15.87
CA LEU A 408 -5.02 -18.43 15.39
C LEU A 408 -5.69 -17.91 14.11
N SER A 409 -5.81 -16.59 14.01
CA SER A 409 -6.38 -15.95 12.82
C SER A 409 -5.41 -16.03 11.65
N ILE A 410 -5.91 -16.43 10.48
CA ILE A 410 -5.17 -16.44 9.21
C ILE A 410 -4.95 -15.03 8.64
N HIS A 411 -5.75 -14.06 9.08
CA HIS A 411 -5.66 -12.67 8.59
C HIS A 411 -4.69 -11.81 9.41
N LEU A 412 -4.36 -12.20 10.65
CA LEU A 412 -3.53 -11.37 11.54
C LEU A 412 -2.16 -10.98 10.92
N PRO A 413 -1.39 -11.90 10.30
CA PRO A 413 -0.13 -11.52 9.67
C PRO A 413 -0.33 -10.51 8.53
N VAL A 414 -1.37 -10.70 7.71
CA VAL A 414 -1.73 -9.80 6.60
C VAL A 414 -2.14 -8.42 7.12
N VAL A 415 -2.89 -8.35 8.22
CA VAL A 415 -3.29 -7.12 8.90
C VAL A 415 -2.05 -6.34 9.37
N ILE A 416 -1.11 -7.01 10.04
CA ILE A 416 0.13 -6.40 10.54
C ILE A 416 0.99 -5.91 9.37
N GLU A 417 1.20 -6.75 8.35
CA GLU A 417 1.98 -6.40 7.16
C GLU A 417 1.39 -5.19 6.44
N THR A 418 0.08 -5.20 6.19
CA THR A 418 -0.64 -4.11 5.53
C THR A 418 -0.53 -2.83 6.33
N PHE A 419 -0.77 -2.89 7.65
CA PHE A 419 -0.63 -1.75 8.53
C PHE A 419 0.79 -1.17 8.54
N CYS A 420 1.82 -2.02 8.62
CA CYS A 420 3.22 -1.58 8.55
C CYS A 420 3.53 -0.91 7.21
N LYS A 421 3.07 -1.46 6.07
CA LYS A 421 3.21 -0.85 4.75
C LYS A 421 2.58 0.56 4.69
N TYR A 422 1.39 0.72 5.28
CA TYR A 422 0.75 2.04 5.40
C TYR A 422 1.54 3.00 6.28
N VAL A 423 2.04 2.56 7.44
CA VAL A 423 2.87 3.41 8.32
C VAL A 423 4.15 3.84 7.61
N ILE A 424 4.85 2.93 6.92
CA ILE A 424 6.08 3.25 6.17
C ILE A 424 5.79 4.32 5.10
N SER A 425 4.77 4.07 4.27
CA SER A 425 4.41 4.95 3.15
C SER A 425 3.93 6.32 3.62
N LEU A 426 2.94 6.35 4.53
CA LEU A 426 2.30 7.59 4.97
C LEU A 426 3.19 8.41 5.89
N SER A 427 3.97 7.79 6.76
CA SER A 427 4.93 8.52 7.60
C SER A 427 6.05 9.11 6.75
N GLY A 428 6.56 8.36 5.76
CA GLY A 428 7.52 8.87 4.79
C GLY A 428 6.97 10.04 3.97
N ALA A 429 5.74 9.93 3.45
CA ALA A 429 5.08 11.02 2.73
C ALA A 429 4.88 12.26 3.60
N LEU A 430 4.46 12.09 4.86
CA LEU A 430 4.29 13.18 5.81
C LEU A 430 5.62 13.85 6.16
N ALA A 431 6.72 13.09 6.25
CA ALA A 431 8.07 13.64 6.40
C ALA A 431 8.48 14.50 5.20
N VAL A 432 8.25 14.01 3.98
CA VAL A 432 8.57 14.74 2.75
C VAL A 432 7.74 16.02 2.64
N ILE A 433 6.42 15.94 2.81
CA ILE A 433 5.50 17.07 2.67
C ILE A 433 5.83 18.15 3.70
N ASN A 434 5.99 17.79 4.98
CA ASN A 434 6.33 18.79 6.00
C ASN A 434 7.73 19.36 5.85
N ALA A 435 8.65 18.69 5.15
CA ALA A 435 9.96 19.26 4.84
C ALA A 435 9.92 20.30 3.70
N VAL A 436 8.88 20.32 2.86
CA VAL A 436 8.78 21.27 1.73
C VAL A 436 8.72 22.71 2.26
N PRO A 437 9.55 23.64 1.75
CA PRO A 437 9.44 25.07 2.07
C PRO A 437 8.16 25.65 1.47
N CYS A 438 7.06 25.50 2.18
CA CYS A 438 5.71 25.87 1.77
C CYS A 438 4.98 26.53 2.94
N PHE A 439 4.10 27.49 2.65
CA PHE A 439 3.31 28.15 3.69
C PHE A 439 2.47 27.14 4.49
N ALA A 440 2.34 27.38 5.79
CA ALA A 440 1.57 26.58 6.75
C ALA A 440 2.08 25.14 7.00
N LEU A 441 3.27 24.79 6.52
CA LEU A 441 3.97 23.54 6.84
C LEU A 441 5.25 23.81 7.65
N ASP A 442 5.82 22.79 8.29
CA ASP A 442 7.07 22.96 9.05
C ASP A 442 8.21 23.53 8.23
N GLY A 443 8.29 23.17 6.94
CA GLY A 443 9.30 23.64 6.01
C GLY A 443 9.35 25.16 5.89
N GLN A 444 8.24 25.88 6.17
CA GLN A 444 8.28 27.34 6.31
C GLN A 444 9.22 27.77 7.43
N TRP A 445 9.03 27.19 8.61
CA TRP A 445 9.79 27.51 9.80
C TRP A 445 11.22 26.99 9.73
N ILE A 446 11.43 25.81 9.11
CA ILE A 446 12.75 25.25 8.82
C ILE A 446 13.52 26.20 7.90
N LEU A 447 12.92 26.66 6.79
CA LEU A 447 13.56 27.60 5.87
C LEU A 447 13.92 28.91 6.57
N ASN A 448 12.99 29.52 7.29
CA ASN A 448 13.24 30.80 7.97
C ASN A 448 14.39 30.69 8.98
N ALA A 449 14.39 29.64 9.79
CA ALA A 449 15.47 29.38 10.74
C ALA A 449 16.80 29.05 10.05
N PHE A 450 16.77 28.37 8.90
CA PHE A 450 17.94 28.06 8.09
C PHE A 450 18.56 29.31 7.47
N LEU A 451 17.76 30.20 6.88
CA LEU A 451 18.22 31.46 6.31
C LEU A 451 18.83 32.35 7.40
N GLU A 452 18.21 32.44 8.58
CA GLU A 452 18.75 33.21 9.70
C GLU A 452 20.07 32.60 10.24
N ALA A 453 20.18 31.27 10.30
CA ALA A 453 21.38 30.58 10.75
C ALA A 453 22.57 30.71 9.78
N THR A 454 22.32 30.77 8.47
CA THR A 454 23.38 30.66 7.43
C THR A 454 23.69 31.96 6.72
N LEU A 455 22.70 32.83 6.50
CA LEU A 455 22.85 34.06 5.72
C LEU A 455 22.92 35.31 6.58
N SER A 456 22.83 35.21 7.91
CA SER A 456 22.97 36.37 8.81
C SER A 456 24.33 37.09 8.67
N SER A 457 25.38 36.38 8.26
CA SER A 457 26.70 36.96 7.97
C SER A 457 26.83 37.57 6.57
N PHE A 458 26.03 37.12 5.59
CA PHE A 458 26.14 37.52 4.18
C PHE A 458 25.12 38.59 3.79
N ILE A 459 23.89 38.49 4.31
CA ILE A 459 22.80 39.42 4.09
C ILE A 459 22.50 40.05 5.45
N LEU A 460 23.09 41.23 5.71
CA LEU A 460 23.00 41.90 7.01
C LEU A 460 21.57 42.34 7.33
N GLU A 461 20.84 42.83 6.32
CA GLU A 461 19.47 43.31 6.46
C GLU A 461 18.48 42.14 6.58
N LYS A 462 17.77 42.10 7.71
CA LYS A 462 16.76 41.09 7.99
C LYS A 462 15.61 41.11 6.96
N GLU A 463 15.23 42.29 6.49
CA GLU A 463 14.16 42.46 5.49
C GLU A 463 14.48 41.74 4.17
N ASN A 464 15.72 41.81 3.69
CA ASN A 464 16.16 41.11 2.49
C ASN A 464 16.15 39.57 2.68
N ARG A 465 16.46 39.08 3.90
CA ARG A 465 16.36 37.64 4.23
C ARG A 465 14.90 37.17 4.24
N GLU A 466 14.00 37.95 4.82
CA GLU A 466 12.56 37.64 4.85
C GLU A 466 11.95 37.66 3.44
N LEU A 467 12.37 38.62 2.60
CA LEU A 467 11.93 38.71 1.20
C LEU A 467 12.43 37.53 0.36
N LEU A 468 13.69 37.11 0.53
CA LEU A 468 14.22 35.89 -0.09
C LEU A 468 13.42 34.65 0.37
N GLY A 469 13.18 34.54 1.69
CA GLY A 469 12.36 33.47 2.26
C GLY A 469 10.97 33.43 1.64
N PHE A 470 10.30 34.58 1.52
CA PHE A 470 8.98 34.69 0.90
C PHE A 470 8.95 34.13 -0.54
N PHE A 471 9.93 34.49 -1.39
CA PHE A 471 9.97 33.97 -2.77
C PHE A 471 10.19 32.46 -2.84
N ILE A 472 11.05 31.91 -1.97
CA ILE A 472 11.28 30.46 -1.89
C ILE A 472 9.99 29.74 -1.43
N LEU A 473 9.30 30.28 -0.42
CA LEU A 473 8.05 29.72 0.08
C LEU A 473 6.94 29.78 -0.98
N LEU A 474 6.88 30.88 -1.74
CA LEU A 474 5.93 31.00 -2.85
C LEU A 474 6.21 29.93 -3.91
N ALA A 475 7.47 29.77 -4.32
CA ALA A 475 7.86 28.74 -5.30
C ALA A 475 7.54 27.32 -4.81
N GLY A 476 7.86 26.99 -3.56
CA GLY A 476 7.54 25.69 -2.96
C GLY A 476 6.03 25.44 -2.84
N SER A 477 5.26 26.46 -2.47
CA SER A 477 3.80 26.37 -2.38
C SER A 477 3.15 26.17 -3.75
N THR A 478 3.63 26.89 -4.77
CA THR A 478 3.20 26.70 -6.17
C THR A 478 3.53 25.30 -6.67
N LEU A 479 4.75 24.81 -6.39
CA LEU A 479 5.20 23.48 -6.79
C LEU A 479 4.35 22.36 -6.15
N LEU A 480 4.07 22.47 -4.85
CA LEU A 480 3.23 21.51 -4.14
C LEU A 480 1.79 21.55 -4.68
N THR A 481 1.22 22.74 -4.85
CA THR A 481 -0.14 22.92 -5.38
C THR A 481 -0.26 22.33 -6.79
N ALA A 482 0.71 22.58 -7.67
CA ALA A 482 0.73 22.02 -9.02
C ALA A 482 0.76 20.48 -9.01
N ASN A 483 1.58 19.86 -8.15
CA ASN A 483 1.63 18.41 -8.01
C ASN A 483 0.29 17.84 -7.50
N VAL A 484 -0.35 18.47 -6.51
CA VAL A 484 -1.64 18.03 -5.97
C VAL A 484 -2.75 18.16 -7.01
N VAL A 485 -2.84 19.31 -7.69
CA VAL A 485 -3.88 19.57 -8.70
C VAL A 485 -3.74 18.61 -9.89
N LEU A 486 -2.54 18.44 -10.43
CA LEU A 486 -2.30 17.50 -11.52
C LEU A 486 -2.49 16.05 -11.09
N GLY A 487 -2.05 15.70 -9.88
CA GLY A 487 -2.25 14.38 -9.31
C GLY A 487 -3.73 14.02 -9.18
N LEU A 488 -4.55 14.96 -8.66
CA LEU A 488 -6.00 14.81 -8.60
C LEU A 488 -6.61 14.69 -10.00
N TRP A 489 -6.24 15.56 -10.93
CA TRP A 489 -6.72 15.52 -12.31
C TRP A 489 -6.44 14.15 -12.96
N MET A 490 -5.24 13.60 -12.79
CA MET A 490 -4.91 12.30 -13.38
C MET A 490 -5.70 11.13 -12.80
N VAL A 491 -6.18 11.26 -11.55
CA VAL A 491 -6.98 10.25 -10.87
C VAL A 491 -8.47 10.39 -11.17
N THR A 492 -8.94 11.60 -11.49
CA THR A 492 -10.38 11.87 -11.73
C THR A 492 -10.77 12.00 -13.20
N ALA A 493 -9.85 12.42 -14.08
CA ALA A 493 -10.10 12.65 -15.50
C ALA A 493 -9.79 11.44 -16.39
N ARG A 494 -9.22 10.37 -15.83
CA ARG A 494 -9.10 9.04 -16.43
C ARG A 494 -10.07 8.10 -15.75
#